data_AF-A0A3N5XY47-F1
#
_entry.id   AF-A0A3N5XY47-F1
#
_cell.length_a   1.000
_cell.length_b   1.000
_cell.length_c   1.000
_cell.angle_alpha   90.00
_cell.angle_beta   90.00
_cell.angle_gamma   90.00
#
_symmetry.space_group_name_H-M   'P 1'
#
loop_
_entity.id
_entity.type
_entity.pdbx_description
1 polymer ?
#
loop_
_entity_poly.entity_id
_entity_poly.type
_entity_poly.pdbx_seq_one_letter_code
_entity_poly.pdbx_strand_id
1 'polypeptide(L)'
;MNLFNEPPVILINLAFLFQLFFISIFISRTWRKRRQVLLTKYPQNVFPNLYAQDEHTEQQRLTVRKWLDYSAFAIGLITFIALQVMGKAQHVIADWMLMIALIQLAPLFNSAYWCNQNSQILSKRYPKKIRTAQLQGNQLADYISIRRVMVSIVMYALSVGLAAYLYLVAMPGERKVIYLITLSTVVLICIGGLIRQLVYGQKKDHFIEQQERALKISDKLKYLISSLTAYSVFVIILLLSDMVELNDSYINLFASLFAQAIVFKTRNQYYPINPSVYKEEA
;
A
#
# COMPACT_ATOMS: atom_id res chain seq x y z
N MET A 1 0.42 30.90 -21.32
CA MET A 1 0.58 30.92 -19.86
C MET A 1 1.52 29.77 -19.53
N ASN A 2 2.79 30.07 -19.28
CA ASN A 2 3.86 29.08 -19.20
C ASN A 2 3.63 28.14 -18.01
N LEU A 3 3.23 26.89 -18.28
CA LEU A 3 3.27 25.77 -17.34
C LEU A 3 4.72 25.36 -16.97
N PHE A 4 5.72 26.06 -17.51
CA PHE A 4 7.16 25.81 -17.42
C PHE A 4 7.88 26.40 -16.19
N ASN A 5 7.18 27.19 -15.36
CA ASN A 5 7.82 27.77 -14.17
C ASN A 5 7.95 26.72 -13.06
N GLU A 6 9.04 26.76 -12.29
CA GLU A 6 9.15 25.93 -11.09
C GLU A 6 7.95 26.17 -10.15
N PRO A 7 7.45 25.14 -9.45
CA PRO A 7 6.42 25.33 -8.44
C PRO A 7 6.86 26.37 -7.40
N PRO A 8 5.93 27.10 -6.77
CA PRO A 8 6.33 28.01 -5.70
C PRO A 8 7.08 27.25 -4.58
N VAL A 9 8.19 27.80 -4.08
CA VAL A 9 8.96 27.20 -2.95
C VAL A 9 8.05 26.83 -1.79
N ILE A 10 7.10 27.72 -1.48
CA ILE A 10 6.10 27.55 -0.42
C ILE A 10 5.27 26.27 -0.66
N LEU A 11 4.89 25.99 -1.91
CA LEU A 11 4.11 24.81 -2.27
C LEU A 11 4.89 23.52 -2.00
N ILE A 12 6.16 23.43 -2.42
CA ILE A 12 7.01 22.25 -2.15
C ILE A 12 7.22 22.08 -0.64
N ASN A 13 7.54 23.16 0.06
CA ASN A 13 7.78 23.11 1.50
C ASN A 13 6.53 22.64 2.26
N LEU A 14 5.35 23.15 1.88
CA LEU A 14 4.09 22.73 2.47
C LEU A 14 3.77 21.27 2.13
N ALA A 15 3.98 20.84 0.88
CA ALA A 15 3.77 19.46 0.48
C ALA A 15 4.68 18.49 1.24
N PHE A 16 5.96 18.84 1.41
CA PHE A 16 6.92 18.05 2.17
C PHE A 16 6.49 17.90 3.63
N LEU A 17 6.20 19.03 4.30
CA LEU A 17 5.74 19.00 5.69
C LEU A 17 4.43 18.23 5.82
N PHE A 18 3.46 18.48 4.94
CA PHE A 18 2.19 17.77 4.94
C PHE A 18 2.39 16.26 4.80
N GLN A 19 3.19 15.80 3.83
CA GLN A 19 3.57 14.39 3.70
C GLN A 19 4.14 13.84 5.00
N LEU A 20 5.08 14.59 5.59
CA LEU A 20 5.80 14.21 6.78
C LEU A 20 4.86 13.98 7.97
N PHE A 21 3.98 14.94 8.24
CA PHE A 21 2.95 14.85 9.28
C PHE A 21 1.90 13.78 8.95
N PHE A 22 1.45 13.71 7.71
CA PHE A 22 0.37 12.81 7.31
C PHE A 22 0.75 11.35 7.47
N ILE A 23 1.90 10.93 6.93
CA ILE A 23 2.31 9.52 6.96
C ILE A 23 2.80 9.13 8.36
N SER A 24 3.78 9.86 8.92
CA SER A 24 4.42 9.45 10.18
C SER A 24 3.61 9.72 11.44
N ILE A 25 2.66 10.66 11.41
CA ILE A 25 1.84 10.98 12.58
C ILE A 25 0.39 10.54 12.37
N PHE A 26 -0.31 11.06 11.37
CA PHE A 26 -1.75 10.83 11.23
C PHE A 26 -2.08 9.36 10.93
N ILE A 27 -1.47 8.78 9.88
CA ILE A 27 -1.71 7.38 9.50
C ILE A 27 -1.21 6.44 10.59
N SER A 28 0.02 6.68 11.05
CA SER A 28 0.65 5.93 12.14
C SER A 28 -0.20 5.86 13.41
N ARG A 29 -0.71 7.01 13.90
CA ARG A 29 -1.59 7.06 15.08
C ARG A 29 -2.91 6.34 14.83
N THR A 30 -3.50 6.51 13.66
CA THR A 30 -4.75 5.84 13.28
C THR A 30 -4.60 4.32 13.31
N TRP A 31 -3.50 3.80 12.77
CA TRP A 31 -3.19 2.38 12.77
C TRP A 31 -3.01 1.83 14.19
N ARG A 32 -2.18 2.51 15.02
CA ARG A 32 -1.96 2.10 16.42
C ARG A 32 -3.25 2.12 17.24
N LYS A 33 -4.04 3.19 17.14
CA LYS A 33 -5.32 3.32 17.87
C LYS A 33 -6.25 2.16 17.54
N ARG A 34 -6.34 1.74 16.28
CA ARG A 34 -7.17 0.60 15.88
C ARG A 34 -6.68 -0.72 16.47
N ARG A 35 -5.37 -0.96 16.45
CA ARG A 35 -4.81 -2.19 17.05
C ARG A 35 -5.04 -2.22 18.55
N GLN A 36 -4.89 -1.08 19.23
CA GLN A 36 -5.19 -0.95 20.65
C GLN A 36 -6.68 -1.16 20.95
N VAL A 37 -7.59 -0.63 20.12
CA VAL A 37 -9.03 -0.89 20.22
C VAL A 37 -9.34 -2.38 20.03
N LEU A 38 -8.63 -3.08 19.13
CA LEU A 38 -8.80 -4.52 18.94
C LEU A 38 -8.38 -5.31 20.19
N LEU A 39 -7.23 -4.99 20.79
CA LEU A 39 -6.76 -5.64 22.03
C LEU A 39 -7.70 -5.39 23.22
N THR A 40 -8.21 -4.16 23.36
CA THR A 40 -9.10 -3.79 24.48
C THR A 40 -10.51 -4.33 24.33
N LYS A 41 -11.08 -4.31 23.11
CA LYS A 41 -12.46 -4.77 22.86
C LYS A 41 -12.57 -6.30 22.75
N TYR A 42 -11.50 -6.96 22.29
CA TYR A 42 -11.45 -8.40 22.09
C TYR A 42 -10.24 -8.99 22.82
N PRO A 43 -10.26 -9.05 24.16
CA PRO A 43 -9.09 -9.47 24.92
C PRO A 43 -8.80 -10.97 24.69
N GLN A 44 -7.51 -11.34 24.78
CA GLN A 44 -7.05 -12.70 24.46
C GLN A 44 -7.63 -13.78 25.38
N ASN A 45 -7.96 -13.44 26.62
CA ASN A 45 -8.61 -14.36 27.56
C ASN A 45 -10.02 -14.81 27.10
N VAL A 46 -10.74 -13.96 26.35
CA VAL A 46 -12.07 -14.28 25.81
C VAL A 46 -11.98 -14.78 24.36
N PHE A 47 -11.00 -14.29 23.60
CA PHE A 47 -10.81 -14.62 22.18
C PHE A 47 -9.39 -15.17 21.91
N PRO A 48 -9.01 -16.32 22.50
CA PRO A 48 -7.64 -16.84 22.41
C PRO A 48 -7.24 -17.16 20.96
N ASN A 49 -8.18 -17.63 20.14
CA ASN A 49 -7.92 -18.04 18.76
C ASN A 49 -7.76 -16.86 17.79
N LEU A 50 -8.06 -15.62 18.22
CA LEU A 50 -7.88 -14.41 17.41
C LEU A 50 -6.40 -14.01 17.32
N TYR A 51 -5.59 -14.42 18.30
CA TYR A 51 -4.21 -13.98 18.47
C TYR A 51 -3.23 -15.13 18.21
N ALA A 52 -2.24 -14.84 17.37
CA ALA A 52 -1.15 -15.78 17.09
C ALA A 52 -0.14 -15.87 18.25
N GLN A 53 -0.04 -14.79 19.02
CA GLN A 53 0.97 -14.54 20.04
C GLN A 53 0.33 -13.83 21.22
N ASP A 54 1.04 -13.79 22.34
CA ASP A 54 0.54 -13.18 23.57
C ASP A 54 0.35 -11.68 23.45
N GLU A 55 -0.60 -11.15 24.21
CA GLU A 55 -0.93 -9.72 24.24
C GLU A 55 0.32 -8.87 24.54
N HIS A 56 1.20 -9.33 25.42
CA HIS A 56 2.47 -8.63 25.71
C HIS A 56 3.34 -8.45 24.46
N THR A 57 3.46 -9.47 23.60
CA THR A 57 4.23 -9.36 22.35
C THR A 57 3.57 -8.39 21.37
N GLU A 58 2.24 -8.38 21.28
CA GLU A 58 1.50 -7.42 20.44
C GLU A 58 1.64 -5.97 20.95
N GLN A 59 1.65 -5.76 22.26
CA GLN A 59 1.92 -4.46 22.87
C GLN A 59 3.37 -3.99 22.62
N GLN A 60 4.35 -4.89 22.72
CA GLN A 60 5.75 -4.58 22.37
C GLN A 60 5.89 -4.16 20.90
N ARG A 61 5.22 -4.86 19.98
CA ARG A 61 5.19 -4.49 18.55
C ARG A 61 4.59 -3.11 18.32
N LEU A 62 3.55 -2.74 19.06
CA LEU A 62 2.98 -1.39 19.01
C LEU A 62 3.98 -0.32 19.47
N THR A 63 4.76 -0.61 20.50
CA THR A 63 5.83 0.27 20.98
C THR A 63 6.97 0.40 19.97
N VAL A 64 7.46 -0.72 19.43
CA VAL A 64 8.49 -0.71 18.37
C VAL A 64 7.99 0.08 17.16
N ARG A 65 6.74 -0.15 16.74
CA ARG A 65 6.13 0.58 15.64
C ARG A 65 6.06 2.09 15.90
N LYS A 66 5.70 2.49 17.13
CA LYS A 66 5.70 3.89 17.56
C LYS A 66 7.06 4.54 17.42
N TRP A 67 8.11 3.86 17.88
CA TRP A 67 9.48 4.36 17.74
C TRP A 67 9.90 4.47 16.28
N LEU A 68 9.64 3.46 15.45
CA LEU A 68 9.97 3.51 14.03
C LEU A 68 9.28 4.66 13.30
N ASP A 69 7.99 4.91 13.57
CA ASP A 69 7.27 6.04 12.96
C ASP A 69 7.83 7.40 13.41
N TYR A 70 8.21 7.53 14.69
CA TYR A 70 8.84 8.75 15.22
C TYR A 70 10.27 8.95 14.73
N SER A 71 11.05 7.89 14.59
CA SER A 71 12.38 7.95 13.98
C SER A 71 12.28 8.39 12.51
N ALA A 72 11.34 7.83 11.75
CA ALA A 72 11.11 8.26 10.36
C ALA A 72 10.68 9.73 10.27
N PHE A 73 9.83 10.21 11.20
CA PHE A 73 9.47 11.62 11.31
C PHE A 73 10.68 12.50 11.63
N ALA A 74 11.48 12.11 12.62
CA ALA A 74 12.65 12.87 13.06
C ALA A 74 13.71 12.97 11.94
N ILE A 75 14.00 11.86 11.26
CA ILE A 75 14.90 11.84 10.10
C ILE A 75 14.37 12.80 9.03
N GLY A 76 13.10 12.68 8.65
CA GLY A 76 12.52 13.56 7.63
C GLY A 76 12.54 15.04 8.02
N LEU A 77 12.31 15.37 9.30
CA LEU A 77 12.30 16.75 9.78
C LEU A 77 13.72 17.34 9.81
N ILE A 78 14.69 16.57 10.29
CA ILE A 78 16.11 16.97 10.29
C ILE A 78 16.58 17.19 8.86
N THR A 79 16.28 16.26 7.95
CA THR A 79 16.61 16.40 6.52
C THR A 79 15.95 17.64 5.93
N PHE A 80 14.67 17.89 6.20
CA PHE A 80 13.98 19.08 5.71
C PHE A 80 14.66 20.37 6.21
N ILE A 81 14.93 20.48 7.53
CA ILE A 81 15.59 21.66 8.10
C ILE A 81 16.99 21.84 7.50
N ALA A 82 17.77 20.77 7.37
CA ALA A 82 19.11 20.83 6.79
C ALA A 82 19.08 21.35 5.35
N LEU A 83 18.13 20.89 4.53
CA LEU A 83 17.97 21.36 3.14
C LEU A 83 17.63 22.85 3.07
N GLN A 84 16.78 23.35 3.98
CA GLN A 84 16.44 24.78 4.06
C GLN A 84 17.65 25.62 4.50
N VAL A 85 18.36 25.20 5.55
CA VAL A 85 19.54 25.92 6.06
C VAL A 85 20.66 25.97 5.01
N MET A 86 20.83 24.90 4.24
CA MET A 86 21.81 24.85 3.14
C MET A 86 21.36 25.61 1.88
N GLY A 87 20.17 26.22 1.88
CA GLY A 87 19.65 26.98 0.74
C GLY A 87 19.51 26.14 -0.53
N LYS A 88 19.13 24.86 -0.42
CA LYS A 88 19.03 23.96 -1.58
C LYS A 88 17.90 24.39 -2.52
N ALA A 89 18.12 24.19 -3.82
CA ALA A 89 17.12 24.46 -4.84
C ALA A 89 15.89 23.57 -4.68
N GLN A 90 14.77 24.04 -5.24
CA GLN A 90 13.46 23.41 -5.10
C GLN A 90 13.39 21.96 -5.58
N HIS A 91 13.96 21.67 -6.76
CA HIS A 91 13.98 20.32 -7.32
C HIS A 91 14.70 19.33 -6.39
N VAL A 92 15.79 19.76 -5.73
CA VAL A 92 16.51 18.95 -4.75
C VAL A 92 15.62 18.64 -3.54
N ILE A 93 14.86 19.62 -3.04
CA ILE A 93 13.93 19.42 -1.94
C ILE A 93 12.84 18.42 -2.33
N ALA A 94 12.32 18.52 -3.57
CA ALA A 94 11.30 17.62 -4.10
C ALA A 94 11.83 16.17 -4.27
N ASP A 95 13.08 15.98 -4.69
CA ASP A 95 13.71 14.66 -4.75
C ASP A 95 13.84 14.02 -3.36
N TRP A 96 14.32 14.80 -2.38
CA TRP A 96 14.43 14.34 -1.01
C TRP A 96 13.07 14.02 -0.38
N MET A 97 12.00 14.71 -0.79
CA MET A 97 10.63 14.42 -0.34
C MET A 97 10.24 12.97 -0.65
N LEU A 98 10.58 12.47 -1.85
CA LEU A 98 10.33 11.08 -2.25
C LEU A 98 11.21 10.09 -1.49
N MET A 99 12.49 10.42 -1.31
CA MET A 99 13.40 9.57 -0.52
C MET A 99 12.93 9.44 0.93
N ILE A 100 12.49 10.54 1.55
CA ILE A 100 11.87 10.52 2.87
C ILE A 100 10.57 9.73 2.86
N ALA A 101 9.73 9.85 1.81
CA ALA A 101 8.50 9.05 1.70
C ALA A 101 8.80 7.54 1.81
N LEU A 102 9.85 7.05 1.14
CA LEU A 102 10.26 5.65 1.22
C LEU A 102 10.66 5.24 2.65
N ILE A 103 11.41 6.09 3.36
CA ILE A 103 11.77 5.87 4.77
C ILE A 103 10.49 5.82 5.64
N GLN A 104 9.51 6.69 5.38
CA GLN A 104 8.24 6.70 6.09
C GLN A 104 7.35 5.47 5.81
N LEU A 105 7.58 4.76 4.70
CA LEU A 105 6.90 3.51 4.38
C LEU A 105 7.54 2.30 5.10
N ALA A 106 8.81 2.37 5.51
CA ALA A 106 9.50 1.25 6.17
C ALA A 106 8.75 0.66 7.37
N PRO A 107 8.16 1.47 8.28
CA PRO A 107 7.37 0.93 9.37
C PRO A 107 6.17 0.11 8.88
N LEU A 108 5.49 0.52 7.79
CA LEU A 108 4.37 -0.23 7.19
C LEU A 108 4.80 -1.60 6.68
N PHE A 109 5.95 -1.70 6.02
CA PHE A 109 6.49 -2.98 5.59
C PHE A 109 6.79 -3.91 6.78
N ASN A 110 7.33 -3.38 7.87
CA ASN A 110 7.57 -4.16 9.09
C ASN A 110 6.25 -4.71 9.69
N SER A 111 5.20 -3.89 9.73
CA SER A 111 3.88 -4.36 10.19
C SER A 111 3.26 -5.41 9.25
N ALA A 112 3.44 -5.27 7.94
CA ALA A 112 3.00 -6.28 6.96
C ALA A 112 3.74 -7.61 7.15
N TYR A 113 5.05 -7.56 7.43
CA TYR A 113 5.86 -8.73 7.75
C TYR A 113 5.33 -9.45 9.01
N TRP A 114 5.10 -8.74 10.11
CA TRP A 114 4.52 -9.32 11.33
C TRP A 114 3.14 -9.93 11.10
N CYS A 115 2.30 -9.30 10.27
CA CYS A 115 1.00 -9.88 9.91
C CYS A 115 1.13 -11.20 9.16
N ASN A 116 2.10 -11.30 8.24
CA ASN A 116 2.36 -12.54 7.52
C ASN A 116 2.91 -13.63 8.47
N GLN A 117 3.82 -13.27 9.37
CA GLN A 117 4.35 -14.17 10.39
C GLN A 117 3.23 -14.71 11.29
N ASN A 118 2.37 -13.84 11.82
CA ASN A 118 1.22 -14.22 12.65
C ASN A 118 0.26 -15.16 11.90
N SER A 119 0.00 -14.87 10.62
CA SER A 119 -0.84 -15.73 9.79
C SER A 119 -0.24 -17.12 9.59
N GLN A 120 1.09 -17.24 9.46
CA GLN A 120 1.77 -18.53 9.38
C GLN A 120 1.69 -19.29 10.71
N ILE A 121 1.89 -18.62 11.84
CA ILE A 121 1.80 -19.23 13.18
C ILE A 121 0.39 -19.79 13.42
N LEU A 122 -0.66 -19.00 13.13
CA LEU A 122 -2.05 -19.45 13.26
C LEU A 122 -2.35 -20.66 12.36
N SER A 123 -1.86 -20.65 11.13
CA SER A 123 -2.06 -21.78 10.20
C SER A 123 -1.39 -23.07 10.69
N LYS A 124 -0.28 -22.97 11.43
CA LYS A 124 0.43 -24.12 12.02
C LYS A 124 -0.21 -24.59 13.33
N ARG A 125 -0.69 -23.68 14.18
CA ARG A 125 -1.32 -24.00 15.46
C ARG A 125 -2.67 -24.67 15.29
N TYR A 126 -3.42 -24.28 14.26
CA TYR A 126 -4.74 -24.84 13.96
C TYR A 126 -4.76 -25.46 12.56
N PRO A 127 -4.11 -26.61 12.34
CA PRO A 127 -4.19 -27.31 11.07
C PRO A 127 -5.62 -27.84 10.86
N LYS A 128 -6.16 -27.70 9.65
CA LYS A 128 -7.52 -28.17 9.32
C LYS A 128 -7.59 -29.69 9.54
N LYS A 129 -8.28 -30.15 10.58
CA LYS A 129 -8.49 -31.60 10.84
C LYS A 129 -9.35 -32.28 9.76
N ILE A 130 -10.19 -31.54 9.04
CA ILE A 130 -11.08 -32.07 7.99
C ILE A 130 -10.85 -31.31 6.67
N ARG A 131 -10.29 -31.98 5.67
CA ARG A 131 -10.24 -31.48 4.28
C ARG A 131 -11.65 -31.55 3.68
N THR A 132 -12.46 -30.51 3.90
CA THR A 132 -13.69 -30.35 3.10
C THR A 132 -13.27 -30.05 1.66
N ALA A 133 -13.37 -31.04 0.78
CA ALA A 133 -13.21 -30.85 -0.65
C ALA A 133 -14.40 -30.03 -1.16
N GLN A 134 -14.13 -28.79 -1.60
CA GLN A 134 -15.13 -28.01 -2.32
C GLN A 134 -15.08 -28.44 -3.78
N LEU A 135 -16.21 -28.88 -4.30
CA LEU A 135 -16.35 -29.38 -5.68
C LEU A 135 -16.37 -28.23 -6.71
N GLN A 136 -16.60 -26.98 -6.29
CA GLN A 136 -16.50 -25.80 -7.15
C GLN A 136 -15.11 -25.19 -7.06
N GLY A 137 -14.45 -25.04 -8.21
CA GLY A 137 -13.18 -24.32 -8.31
C GLY A 137 -13.39 -22.83 -8.07
N ASN A 138 -12.51 -22.20 -7.29
CA ASN A 138 -12.53 -20.76 -7.06
C ASN A 138 -12.26 -20.01 -8.38
N GLN A 139 -13.24 -19.29 -8.90
CA GLN A 139 -13.04 -18.41 -10.05
C GLN A 139 -12.92 -16.96 -9.59
N LEU A 140 -12.13 -16.15 -10.29
CA LEU A 140 -11.98 -14.73 -9.99
C LEU A 140 -13.32 -13.99 -10.09
N ALA A 141 -14.17 -14.40 -11.04
CA ALA A 141 -15.49 -13.83 -11.30
C ALA A 141 -16.47 -13.98 -10.11
N ASP A 142 -16.26 -14.99 -9.25
CA ASP A 142 -17.10 -15.23 -8.07
C ASP A 142 -16.91 -14.14 -7.01
N TYR A 143 -15.72 -13.51 -7.00
CA TYR A 143 -15.34 -12.55 -5.96
C TYR A 143 -15.36 -11.10 -6.44
N ILE A 144 -15.21 -10.85 -7.74
CA ILE A 144 -15.21 -9.50 -8.29
C ILE A 144 -15.83 -9.44 -9.68
N SER A 145 -16.54 -8.33 -9.95
CA SER A 145 -17.06 -8.04 -11.29
C SER A 145 -15.93 -7.99 -12.31
N ILE A 146 -16.07 -8.83 -13.36
CA ILE A 146 -15.17 -8.89 -14.52
C ILE A 146 -14.96 -7.51 -15.14
N ARG A 147 -15.98 -6.63 -15.12
CA ARG A 147 -15.87 -5.25 -15.62
C ARG A 147 -14.72 -4.48 -14.96
N ARG A 148 -14.50 -4.65 -13.66
CA ARG A 148 -13.40 -3.98 -12.94
C ARG A 148 -12.03 -4.49 -13.37
N VAL A 149 -11.93 -5.80 -13.60
CA VAL A 149 -10.70 -6.43 -14.12
C VAL A 149 -10.41 -5.89 -15.52
N MET A 150 -11.41 -5.85 -16.40
CA MET A 150 -11.28 -5.33 -17.76
C MET A 150 -10.83 -3.87 -17.77
N VAL A 151 -11.42 -3.01 -16.92
CA VAL A 151 -10.98 -1.61 -16.79
C VAL A 151 -9.50 -1.55 -16.40
N SER A 152 -9.05 -2.36 -15.44
CA SER A 152 -7.64 -2.38 -15.04
C SER A 152 -6.71 -2.82 -16.19
N ILE A 153 -7.12 -3.81 -16.98
CA ILE A 153 -6.37 -4.28 -18.14
C ILE A 153 -6.30 -3.19 -19.22
N VAL A 154 -7.42 -2.54 -19.52
CA VAL A 154 -7.49 -1.46 -20.51
C VAL A 154 -6.59 -0.29 -20.09
N MET A 155 -6.64 0.14 -18.82
CA MET A 155 -5.79 1.23 -18.33
C MET A 155 -4.31 0.87 -18.39
N TYR A 156 -3.94 -0.37 -18.10
CA TYR A 156 -2.56 -0.83 -18.27
C TYR A 156 -2.14 -0.84 -19.75
N ALA A 157 -2.97 -1.38 -20.63
CA ALA A 157 -2.70 -1.41 -22.07
C ALA A 157 -2.54 0.00 -22.65
N LEU A 158 -3.37 0.95 -22.23
CA LEU A 158 -3.23 2.36 -22.57
C LEU A 158 -1.90 2.95 -22.08
N SER A 159 -1.49 2.65 -20.84
CA SER A 159 -0.21 3.11 -20.31
C SER A 159 0.99 2.59 -21.10
N VAL A 160 0.96 1.32 -21.50
CA VAL A 160 2.02 0.70 -22.31
C VAL A 160 2.00 1.24 -23.74
N GLY A 161 0.81 1.39 -24.34
CA GLY A 161 0.65 1.92 -25.69
C GLY A 161 1.13 3.37 -25.81
N LEU A 162 0.79 4.22 -24.84
CA LEU A 162 1.29 5.59 -24.76
C LEU A 162 2.81 5.61 -24.63
N ALA A 163 3.36 4.79 -23.75
CA ALA A 163 4.79 4.74 -23.53
C ALA A 163 5.56 4.21 -24.76
N ALA A 164 5.00 3.25 -25.49
CA ALA A 164 5.54 2.79 -26.77
C ALA A 164 5.52 3.91 -27.83
N TYR A 165 4.42 4.66 -27.92
CA TYR A 165 4.33 5.82 -28.81
C TYR A 165 5.38 6.87 -28.48
N LEU A 166 5.55 7.21 -27.20
CA LEU A 166 6.57 8.16 -26.76
C LEU A 166 7.98 7.67 -27.11
N TYR A 167 8.31 6.42 -26.79
CA TYR A 167 9.64 5.87 -27.04
C TYR A 167 9.99 5.71 -28.52
N LEU A 168 9.01 5.41 -29.39
CA LEU A 168 9.25 5.16 -30.81
C LEU A 168 9.09 6.40 -31.70
N VAL A 169 8.21 7.32 -31.33
CA VAL A 169 7.80 8.43 -32.21
C VAL A 169 8.12 9.78 -31.61
N ALA A 170 7.61 10.09 -30.41
CA ALA A 170 7.68 11.45 -29.86
C ALA A 170 9.04 11.81 -29.25
N MET A 171 9.66 10.87 -28.54
CA MET A 171 10.87 11.03 -27.72
C MET A 171 11.80 9.82 -27.91
N PRO A 172 12.38 9.67 -29.12
CA PRO A 172 13.13 8.47 -29.47
C PRO A 172 14.37 8.28 -28.59
N GLY A 173 14.44 7.13 -27.92
CA GLY A 173 15.61 6.72 -27.13
C GLY A 173 15.61 7.18 -25.66
N GLU A 174 14.54 7.81 -25.18
CA GLU A 174 14.46 8.25 -23.79
C GLU A 174 14.36 7.08 -22.80
N ARG A 175 15.41 6.91 -21.99
CA ARG A 175 15.52 5.78 -21.04
C ARG A 175 14.51 5.86 -19.89
N LYS A 176 14.05 7.06 -19.53
CA LYS A 176 13.06 7.26 -18.45
C LYS A 176 11.77 6.49 -18.75
N VAL A 177 11.30 6.54 -19.99
CA VAL A 177 10.09 5.83 -20.45
C VAL A 177 10.24 4.32 -20.26
N ILE A 178 11.40 3.75 -20.64
CA ILE A 178 11.69 2.32 -20.46
C ILE A 178 11.66 1.94 -18.98
N TYR A 179 12.30 2.72 -18.11
CA TYR A 179 12.32 2.43 -16.68
C TYR A 179 10.91 2.47 -16.07
N LEU A 180 10.09 3.43 -16.47
CA LEU A 180 8.72 3.57 -15.97
C LEU A 180 7.82 2.40 -16.39
N ILE A 181 7.88 1.98 -17.66
CA ILE A 181 7.16 0.78 -18.13
C ILE A 181 7.65 -0.48 -17.43
N THR A 182 8.98 -0.62 -17.29
CA THR A 182 9.57 -1.80 -16.65
C THR A 182 9.09 -1.91 -15.21
N LEU A 183 9.13 -0.80 -14.45
CA LEU A 183 8.60 -0.73 -13.10
C LEU A 183 7.10 -1.06 -13.07
N SER A 184 6.32 -0.51 -14.00
CA SER A 184 4.88 -0.78 -14.11
C SER A 184 4.57 -2.26 -14.37
N THR A 185 5.36 -2.89 -15.24
CA THR A 185 5.25 -4.32 -15.55
C THR A 185 5.58 -5.18 -14.32
N VAL A 186 6.63 -4.82 -13.58
CA VAL A 186 6.99 -5.50 -12.32
C VAL A 186 5.85 -5.38 -11.30
N VAL A 187 5.29 -4.18 -11.12
CA VAL A 187 4.15 -3.95 -10.21
C VAL A 187 2.93 -4.80 -10.62
N LEU A 188 2.62 -4.87 -11.92
CA LEU A 188 1.56 -5.72 -12.44
C LEU A 188 1.80 -7.20 -12.11
N ILE A 189 3.01 -7.70 -12.33
CA ILE A 189 3.37 -9.10 -12.03
C ILE A 189 3.25 -9.37 -10.53
N CYS A 190 3.74 -8.48 -9.68
CA CYS A 190 3.63 -8.61 -8.23
C CYS A 190 2.16 -8.65 -7.77
N ILE A 191 1.32 -7.72 -8.24
CA ILE A 191 -0.10 -7.67 -7.90
C ILE A 191 -0.83 -8.91 -8.45
N GLY A 192 -0.52 -9.34 -9.67
CA GLY A 192 -1.06 -10.57 -10.27
C GLY A 192 -0.70 -11.82 -9.44
N GLY A 193 0.54 -11.89 -8.95
CA GLY A 193 0.99 -12.92 -8.02
C GLY A 193 0.20 -12.92 -6.71
N LEU A 194 -0.05 -11.74 -6.13
CA LEU A 194 -0.88 -11.59 -4.93
C LEU A 194 -2.34 -12.00 -5.17
N ILE A 195 -2.92 -11.63 -6.31
CA ILE A 195 -4.28 -12.04 -6.70
C ILE A 195 -4.35 -13.56 -6.83
N ARG A 196 -3.37 -14.18 -7.51
CA ARG A 196 -3.28 -15.64 -7.64
C ARG A 196 -3.18 -16.32 -6.29
N GLN A 197 -2.33 -15.81 -5.40
CA GLN A 197 -2.18 -16.34 -4.04
C GLN A 197 -3.46 -16.15 -3.21
N LEU A 198 -4.22 -15.09 -3.43
CA LEU A 198 -5.44 -14.81 -2.68
C LEU A 198 -6.61 -15.72 -3.11
N VAL A 199 -6.77 -15.94 -4.42
CA VAL A 199 -7.89 -16.73 -5.01
C VAL A 199 -7.61 -18.23 -4.93
N TYR A 200 -6.39 -18.65 -5.29
CA TYR A 200 -5.99 -20.06 -5.41
C TYR A 200 -5.13 -20.54 -4.24
N GLY A 201 -4.75 -19.66 -3.31
CA GLY A 201 -3.95 -20.03 -2.16
C GLY A 201 -4.74 -20.79 -1.09
N GLN A 202 -3.97 -21.47 -0.24
CA GLN A 202 -4.49 -22.23 0.89
C GLN A 202 -5.17 -21.31 1.93
N LYS A 203 -6.24 -21.81 2.56
CA LYS A 203 -6.93 -21.15 3.67
C LYS A 203 -5.94 -21.05 4.85
N LYS A 204 -5.57 -19.83 5.25
CA LYS A 204 -4.62 -19.61 6.36
C LYS A 204 -5.31 -19.50 7.73
N ASP A 205 -6.54 -18.99 7.76
CA ASP A 205 -7.37 -18.87 8.97
C ASP A 205 -8.54 -19.85 8.84
N HIS A 206 -8.58 -20.86 9.71
CA HIS A 206 -9.54 -21.96 9.64
C HIS A 206 -10.87 -21.66 10.33
N PHE A 207 -10.91 -20.66 11.23
CA PHE A 207 -12.06 -20.31 12.06
C PHE A 207 -13.15 -19.55 11.28
N ILE A 208 -12.75 -18.78 10.26
CA ILE A 208 -13.69 -18.00 9.46
C ILE A 208 -14.52 -18.91 8.56
N GLU A 209 -15.85 -18.72 8.56
CA GLU A 209 -16.76 -19.36 7.63
C GLU A 209 -16.44 -19.04 6.16
N GLN A 210 -16.89 -19.90 5.25
CA GLN A 210 -16.58 -19.74 3.83
C GLN A 210 -17.16 -18.45 3.23
N GLN A 211 -18.38 -18.06 3.64
CA GLN A 211 -19.03 -16.84 3.15
C GLN A 211 -18.28 -15.59 3.60
N GLU A 212 -17.90 -15.50 4.88
CA GLU A 212 -17.09 -14.39 5.40
C GLU A 212 -15.70 -14.34 4.75
N ARG A 213 -15.09 -15.50 4.48
CA ARG A 213 -13.82 -15.57 3.72
C ARG A 213 -14.00 -15.01 2.32
N ALA A 214 -15.10 -15.35 1.63
CA ALA A 214 -15.37 -14.86 0.27
C ALA A 214 -15.54 -13.33 0.26
N LEU A 215 -16.23 -12.76 1.26
CA LEU A 215 -16.34 -11.30 1.42
C LEU A 215 -14.96 -10.64 1.63
N LYS A 216 -14.15 -11.18 2.55
CA LYS A 216 -12.78 -10.68 2.80
C LYS A 216 -11.89 -10.78 1.56
N ILE A 217 -11.99 -11.86 0.78
CA ILE A 217 -11.27 -12.03 -0.49
C ILE A 217 -11.76 -11.00 -1.51
N SER A 218 -13.08 -10.84 -1.68
CA SER A 218 -13.70 -9.83 -2.54
C SER A 218 -13.17 -8.43 -2.24
N ASP A 219 -13.15 -8.02 -0.97
CA ASP A 219 -12.73 -6.67 -0.60
C ASP A 219 -11.23 -6.44 -0.84
N LYS A 220 -10.41 -7.45 -0.56
CA LYS A 220 -8.98 -7.41 -0.89
C LYS A 220 -8.73 -7.38 -2.39
N LEU A 221 -9.47 -8.15 -3.19
CA LEU A 221 -9.39 -8.14 -4.65
C LEU A 221 -9.81 -6.78 -5.23
N LYS A 222 -10.93 -6.22 -4.75
CA LYS A 222 -11.38 -4.88 -5.13
C LYS A 222 -10.31 -3.85 -4.83
N TYR A 223 -9.65 -3.94 -3.67
CA TYR A 223 -8.53 -3.08 -3.32
C TYR A 223 -7.36 -3.24 -4.30
N LEU A 224 -6.85 -4.46 -4.50
CA LEU A 224 -5.70 -4.73 -5.36
C LEU A 224 -5.93 -4.26 -6.81
N ILE A 225 -7.08 -4.58 -7.38
CA ILE A 225 -7.44 -4.20 -8.76
C ILE A 225 -7.61 -2.68 -8.88
N SER A 226 -8.26 -2.04 -7.89
CA SER A 226 -8.37 -0.57 -7.89
C SER A 226 -7.02 0.12 -7.75
N SER A 227 -6.11 -0.43 -6.94
CA SER A 227 -4.76 0.11 -6.77
C SER A 227 -3.93 -0.06 -8.05
N LEU A 228 -4.06 -1.19 -8.74
CA LEU A 228 -3.43 -1.40 -10.05
C LEU A 228 -3.96 -0.40 -11.08
N THR A 229 -5.28 -0.22 -11.16
CA THR A 229 -5.91 0.76 -12.06
C THR A 229 -5.41 2.18 -11.77
N ALA A 230 -5.38 2.58 -10.49
CA ALA A 230 -4.90 3.90 -10.08
C ALA A 230 -3.41 4.10 -10.40
N TYR A 231 -2.59 3.04 -10.26
CA TYR A 231 -1.19 3.08 -10.62
C TYR A 231 -0.98 3.22 -12.14
N SER A 232 -1.75 2.51 -12.96
CA SER A 232 -1.70 2.68 -14.42
C SER A 232 -2.12 4.09 -14.86
N VAL A 233 -3.15 4.67 -14.22
CA VAL A 233 -3.53 6.08 -14.43
C VAL A 233 -2.40 7.02 -14.05
N PHE A 234 -1.75 6.78 -12.91
CA PHE A 234 -0.63 7.59 -12.45
C PHE A 234 0.55 7.54 -13.45
N VAL A 235 0.89 6.37 -13.98
CA VAL A 235 1.90 6.22 -15.05
C VAL A 235 1.52 7.02 -16.30
N ILE A 236 0.26 6.97 -16.74
CA ILE A 236 -0.22 7.77 -17.88
C ILE A 236 -0.03 9.26 -17.60
N ILE A 237 -0.40 9.75 -16.41
CA ILE A 237 -0.23 11.15 -16.02
C ILE A 237 1.24 11.55 -16.06
N LEU A 238 2.14 10.70 -15.56
CA LEU A 238 3.58 10.98 -15.60
C LEU A 238 4.10 11.09 -17.04
N LEU A 239 3.73 10.13 -17.91
CA LEU A 239 4.13 10.14 -19.32
C LEU A 239 3.58 11.37 -20.08
N LEU A 240 2.34 11.76 -19.80
CA LEU A 240 1.75 12.98 -20.37
C LEU A 240 2.43 14.24 -19.83
N SER A 241 2.83 14.24 -18.55
CA SER A 241 3.55 15.38 -17.95
C SER A 241 4.93 15.55 -18.59
N ASP A 242 5.62 14.44 -18.85
CA ASP A 242 6.91 14.40 -19.55
C ASP A 242 6.76 14.92 -21.00
N MET A 243 5.71 14.49 -21.70
CA MET A 243 5.39 14.97 -23.06
C MET A 243 5.17 16.49 -23.14
N VAL A 244 4.66 17.11 -22.07
CA VAL A 244 4.43 18.57 -21.99
C VAL A 244 5.64 19.30 -21.38
N GLU A 245 6.75 18.59 -21.13
CA GLU A 245 7.98 19.11 -20.51
C GLU A 245 7.71 19.79 -19.16
N LEU A 246 6.81 19.20 -18.36
CA LEU A 246 6.51 19.69 -17.03
C LEU A 246 7.74 19.55 -16.11
N ASN A 247 8.02 20.57 -15.30
CA ASN A 247 9.16 20.55 -14.38
C ASN A 247 9.13 19.32 -13.45
N ASP A 248 10.27 18.65 -13.29
CA ASP A 248 10.45 17.45 -12.45
C ASP A 248 9.95 17.64 -11.00
N SER A 249 9.99 18.88 -10.48
CA SER A 249 9.47 19.20 -9.16
C SER A 249 7.95 18.95 -9.02
N TYR A 250 7.17 19.19 -10.08
CA TYR A 250 5.74 18.85 -10.10
C TYR A 250 5.52 17.34 -10.17
N ILE A 251 6.32 16.64 -10.97
CA ILE A 251 6.30 15.18 -11.07
C ILE A 251 6.53 14.55 -9.68
N ASN A 252 7.53 15.04 -8.95
CA ASN A 252 7.83 14.59 -7.60
C ASN A 252 6.70 14.91 -6.60
N LEU A 253 6.05 16.06 -6.75
CA LEU A 253 4.88 16.43 -5.94
C LEU A 253 3.71 15.47 -6.21
N PHE A 254 3.40 15.17 -7.48
CA PHE A 254 2.36 14.20 -7.83
C PHE A 254 2.69 12.79 -7.31
N ALA A 255 3.95 12.36 -7.41
CA ALA A 255 4.41 11.09 -6.87
C ALA A 255 4.23 11.01 -5.34
N SER A 256 4.55 12.10 -4.61
CA SER A 256 4.30 12.22 -3.17
C SER A 256 2.82 12.11 -2.84
N LEU A 257 1.95 12.87 -3.51
CA LEU A 257 0.50 12.83 -3.27
C LEU A 257 -0.08 11.45 -3.57
N PHE A 258 0.38 10.81 -4.64
CA PHE A 258 -0.02 9.45 -4.99
C PHE A 258 0.41 8.44 -3.92
N ALA A 259 1.63 8.53 -3.40
CA ALA A 259 2.10 7.70 -2.29
C ALA A 259 1.23 7.89 -1.03
N GLN A 260 0.90 9.13 -0.68
CA GLN A 260 0.01 9.45 0.44
C GLN A 260 -1.40 8.84 0.24
N ALA A 261 -1.94 8.91 -0.97
CA ALA A 261 -3.25 8.33 -1.29
C ALA A 261 -3.26 6.80 -1.13
N ILE A 262 -2.19 6.11 -1.57
CA ILE A 262 -2.03 4.67 -1.35
C ILE A 262 -2.01 4.34 0.14
N VAL A 263 -1.18 5.05 0.90
CA VAL A 263 -1.02 4.83 2.36
C VAL A 263 -2.32 5.13 3.11
N PHE A 264 -3.06 6.16 2.72
CA PHE A 264 -4.35 6.46 3.30
C PHE A 264 -5.35 5.32 3.10
N LYS A 265 -5.34 4.68 1.94
CA LYS A 265 -6.26 3.58 1.63
C LYS A 265 -5.90 2.29 2.37
N THR A 266 -4.62 2.03 2.64
CA THR A 266 -4.18 0.84 3.41
C THR A 266 -4.56 0.88 4.89
N ARG A 267 -4.89 2.06 5.45
CA ARG A 267 -5.21 2.23 6.88
C ARG A 267 -6.37 1.35 7.39
N ASN A 268 -7.28 0.92 6.51
CA ASN A 268 -8.59 0.39 6.90
C ASN A 268 -8.68 -1.12 7.16
N GLN A 269 -7.59 -1.89 7.11
CA GLN A 269 -7.67 -3.32 6.79
C GLN A 269 -7.82 -4.34 7.95
N TYR A 270 -8.06 -3.96 9.21
CA TYR A 270 -7.93 -4.91 10.34
C TYR A 270 -9.04 -4.87 11.40
N TYR A 271 -10.26 -5.27 11.05
CA TYR A 271 -11.23 -5.77 12.03
C TYR A 271 -11.81 -7.12 11.59
N PRO A 272 -11.91 -8.12 12.49
CA PRO A 272 -12.68 -9.33 12.21
C PRO A 272 -14.15 -8.94 12.04
N ILE A 273 -14.78 -9.42 10.96
CA ILE A 273 -16.19 -9.17 10.64
C ILE A 273 -17.07 -9.80 11.73
N ASN A 274 -16.76 -11.04 12.10
CA ASN A 274 -17.35 -11.70 13.24
C ASN A 274 -16.26 -12.16 14.22
N PRO A 275 -16.14 -11.54 15.42
CA PRO A 275 -15.17 -11.96 16.42
C PRO A 275 -15.60 -13.21 17.20
N SER A 276 -16.89 -13.61 17.18
CA SER A 276 -17.38 -14.72 18.01
C SER A 276 -16.80 -16.08 17.62
N VAL A 277 -16.42 -16.27 16.35
CA VAL A 277 -15.80 -17.50 15.83
C VAL A 277 -14.42 -17.80 16.42
N TYR A 278 -13.83 -16.85 17.16
CA TYR A 278 -12.52 -16.97 17.78
C TYR A 278 -12.59 -17.25 19.30
N LYS A 279 -13.79 -17.45 19.85
CA LYS A 279 -13.94 -17.97 21.22
C LYS A 279 -13.59 -19.46 21.22
N GLU A 280 -13.09 -19.97 22.35
CA GLU A 280 -13.05 -21.42 22.55
C GLU A 280 -14.49 -21.92 22.71
N GLU A 281 -14.84 -22.98 21.98
CA GLU A 281 -16.06 -23.74 22.27
C GLU A 281 -15.83 -24.41 23.63
N ALA A 282 -16.68 -24.07 24.61
CA ALA A 282 -16.70 -24.73 25.92
C ALA A 282 -17.22 -26.16 25.80
#